data_AF-A0A971TFN9-F1
#
_entry.id   AF-A0A971TFN9-F1
#
_cell.length_a   1.000
_cell.length_b   1.000
_cell.length_c   1.000
_cell.angle_alpha   90.00
_cell.angle_beta   90.00
_cell.angle_gamma   90.00
#
_symmetry.space_group_name_H-M   'P 1'
#
loop_
_entity.id
_entity.type
_entity.pdbx_description
1 polymer ?
#
loop_
_entity_poly.entity_id
_entity_poly.type
_entity_poly.pdbx_seq_one_letter_code
_entity_poly.pdbx_strand_id
1 'polypeptide(L)'
;MSNFLPAGIIKDTIIDIYEKSLELKNERDLLRLKQGITEIENMALDLAIFLEKLSCDPLIYTGFGNTEEVIKRLDWALTFSEEIDPVEFLKYNLEKGNRNIK
;
A
#
# COMPACT_ATOMS: atom_id res chain seq x y z
N MET A 1 15.57 -5.17 -5.71
CA MET A 1 15.12 -3.92 -5.07
C MET A 1 13.61 -3.90 -5.24
N SER A 2 12.86 -3.89 -4.13
CA SER A 2 11.43 -4.26 -4.08
C SER A 2 10.51 -3.05 -4.35
N ASN A 3 9.73 -3.11 -5.42
CA ASN A 3 8.76 -2.10 -5.84
C ASN A 3 7.41 -2.18 -5.08
N PHE A 4 7.33 -2.95 -3.98
CA PHE A 4 6.10 -3.18 -3.19
C PHE A 4 5.92 -2.23 -1.99
N LEU A 5 6.91 -1.38 -1.72
CA LEU A 5 6.93 -0.45 -0.58
C LEU A 5 6.11 0.84 -0.74
N PRO A 6 5.92 1.43 -1.95
CA PRO A 6 5.38 2.79 -2.05
C PRO A 6 3.96 2.97 -1.49
N ALA A 7 3.06 2.01 -1.70
CA ALA A 7 1.69 2.11 -1.22
C ALA A 7 1.59 2.01 0.32
N GLY A 8 2.49 1.23 0.94
CA GLY A 8 2.63 1.17 2.41
C GLY A 8 3.10 2.51 2.96
N ILE A 9 4.17 3.07 2.39
CA ILE A 9 4.71 4.39 2.78
C ILE A 9 3.64 5.48 2.67
N ILE A 10 2.90 5.54 1.56
CA ILE A 10 1.82 6.52 1.38
C ILE A 10 0.76 6.37 2.47
N LYS A 11 0.29 5.14 2.71
CA LYS A 11 -0.74 4.86 3.69
C LYS A 11 -0.29 5.26 5.10
N ASP A 12 0.91 4.85 5.50
CA ASP A 12 1.43 5.08 6.83
C ASP A 12 1.64 6.60 7.05
N THR A 13 2.21 7.32 6.08
CA THR A 13 2.37 8.78 6.17
C THR A 13 1.02 9.51 6.26
N ILE A 14 -0.02 9.06 5.55
CA ILE A 14 -1.38 9.64 5.68
C ILE A 14 -1.95 9.41 7.08
N ILE A 15 -1.74 8.22 7.66
CA ILE A 15 -2.16 7.89 9.02
C ILE A 15 -1.43 8.78 10.03
N ASP A 16 -0.11 8.92 9.91
CA ASP A 16 0.70 9.75 10.80
C ASP A 16 0.25 11.22 10.78
N ILE A 17 -0.02 11.77 9.58
CA ILE A 17 -0.59 13.12 9.43
C ILE A 17 -1.93 13.24 10.16
N TYR A 18 -2.81 12.25 9.99
CA TYR A 18 -4.13 12.25 10.60
C TYR A 18 -4.05 12.17 12.13
N GLU A 19 -3.27 11.25 12.68
CA GLU A 19 -3.06 11.10 14.12
C GLU A 19 -2.49 12.37 14.73
N LYS A 20 -1.45 12.95 14.10
CA LYS A 20 -0.87 14.22 14.54
C LYS A 20 -1.89 15.36 14.52
N SER A 21 -2.74 15.42 13.50
CA SER A 21 -3.81 16.44 13.42
C SER A 21 -4.83 16.29 14.57
N LEU A 22 -5.14 15.05 14.98
CA LEU A 22 -6.02 14.76 16.10
C LEU A 22 -5.39 15.18 17.44
N GLU A 23 -4.10 14.92 17.63
CA GLU A 23 -3.35 15.35 18.82
C GLU A 23 -3.41 16.86 19.00
N LEU A 24 -3.19 17.60 17.90
CA LEU A 24 -3.16 19.07 17.92
C LEU A 24 -4.53 19.70 18.10
N LYS A 25 -5.62 18.99 17.79
CA LYS A 25 -6.99 19.51 17.91
C LYS A 25 -7.34 19.97 19.33
N ASN A 26 -6.75 19.33 20.34
CA ASN A 26 -6.97 19.65 21.75
C ASN A 26 -5.77 20.36 22.40
N GLU A 27 -4.71 20.65 21.64
CA GLU A 27 -3.51 21.31 22.14
C GLU A 27 -3.81 22.77 22.48
N ARG A 28 -3.41 23.19 23.67
CA ARG A 28 -3.67 24.54 24.21
C ARG A 28 -2.41 25.41 24.23
N ASP A 29 -1.24 24.78 24.19
CA ASP A 29 0.03 25.49 24.09
C ASP A 29 0.25 25.93 22.64
N LEU A 30 0.19 27.25 22.42
CA LEU A 30 0.37 27.86 21.10
C LEU A 30 1.74 27.56 20.46
N LEU A 31 2.80 27.41 21.27
CA LEU A 31 4.12 27.09 20.74
C LEU A 31 4.17 25.65 20.22
N ARG A 32 3.61 24.71 21.00
CA ARG A 32 3.50 23.30 20.59
C ARG A 32 2.55 23.13 19.41
N LEU A 33 1.45 23.87 19.39
CA LEU A 33 0.52 23.88 18.26
C LEU A 33 1.21 24.32 16.98
N LYS A 34 1.97 25.42 17.03
CA LYS A 34 2.71 25.92 15.86
C LYS A 34 3.77 24.91 15.39
N GLN A 35 4.51 24.29 16.32
CA GLN A 35 5.48 23.25 15.99
C GLN A 35 4.81 22.03 15.34
N GLY A 36 3.71 21.55 15.91
CA GLY A 36 2.98 20.41 15.37
C GLY A 36 2.37 20.69 14.00
N ILE A 37 1.87 21.90 13.74
CA ILE A 37 1.41 22.29 12.41
C ILE A 37 2.57 22.21 11.41
N THR A 38 3.75 22.73 11.77
CA THR A 38 4.94 22.65 10.90
C THR A 38 5.37 21.20 10.66
N GLU A 39 5.26 20.31 11.65
CA GLU A 39 5.52 18.87 11.46
C GLU A 39 4.55 18.26 10.44
N ILE A 40 3.26 18.58 10.51
CA ILE A 40 2.25 18.12 9.54
C ILE A 40 2.56 18.65 8.13
N GLU A 41 2.91 19.93 8.02
CA GLU A 41 3.29 20.56 6.73
C GLU A 41 4.49 19.84 6.10
N ASN A 42 5.51 19.51 6.91
CA ASN A 42 6.69 18.79 6.44
C ASN A 42 6.34 17.37 5.98
N MET A 43 5.56 16.61 6.76
CA MET A 43 5.12 15.26 6.37
C MET A 43 4.32 15.27 5.06
N ALA A 44 3.42 16.25 4.90
CA ALA A 44 2.64 16.40 3.67
C ALA A 44 3.50 16.79 2.46
N LEU A 45 4.50 17.65 2.65
CA LEU A 45 5.44 18.03 1.60
C LEU A 45 6.31 16.83 1.16
N ASP A 46 6.84 16.07 2.12
CA ASP A 46 7.63 14.87 1.83
C ASP A 46 6.80 13.85 1.05
N LEU A 47 5.54 13.65 1.44
CA LEU A 47 4.61 12.79 0.71
C LEU A 47 4.35 13.30 -0.72
N ALA A 48 4.18 14.61 -0.91
CA ALA A 48 3.98 15.19 -2.24
C ALA A 48 5.20 14.98 -3.14
N ILE A 49 6.41 15.23 -2.62
CA ILE A 49 7.68 14.98 -3.33
C ILE A 49 7.84 13.49 -3.66
N PHE A 50 7.45 12.61 -2.74
CA PHE A 50 7.47 11.17 -2.96
C PHE A 50 6.53 10.75 -4.09
N LEU A 51 5.31 11.27 -4.09
CA LEU A 51 4.30 11.01 -5.14
C LEU A 51 4.72 11.57 -6.51
N GLU A 52 5.41 12.72 -6.55
CA GLU A 52 5.95 13.28 -7.79
C GLU A 52 7.06 12.41 -8.40
N LYS A 53 7.85 11.76 -7.54
CA LYS A 53 8.96 10.89 -7.96
C LYS A 53 8.55 9.45 -8.26
N LEU A 54 7.31 9.08 -7.96
CA LEU A 54 6.77 7.76 -8.30
C LEU A 54 6.70 7.63 -9.83
N SER A 55 7.65 6.90 -10.41
CA SER A 55 7.54 6.33 -11.75
C SER A 55 6.24 5.52 -11.86
N CYS A 56 5.72 5.32 -13.07
CA CYS A 56 4.50 4.55 -13.36
C CYS A 56 4.57 3.05 -13.00
N ASP A 57 5.27 2.69 -11.93
CA ASP A 57 5.28 1.38 -11.33
C ASP A 57 3.91 1.14 -10.66
N PRO A 58 3.36 -0.08 -10.77
CA PRO A 58 2.06 -0.39 -10.19
C PRO A 58 2.11 -0.23 -8.67
N LEU A 59 1.23 0.63 -8.14
CA LEU A 59 0.99 0.79 -6.71
C LEU A 59 0.29 -0.47 -6.18
N ILE A 60 1.07 -1.42 -5.64
CA ILE A 60 0.53 -2.67 -5.09
C ILE A 60 0.48 -2.56 -3.56
N TYR A 61 -0.74 -2.48 -3.02
CA TYR A 61 -1.01 -2.59 -1.59
C TYR A 61 -1.57 -3.99 -1.29
N THR A 62 -0.81 -4.81 -0.56
CA THR A 62 -1.17 -6.21 -0.28
C THR A 62 -2.00 -6.37 1.01
N GLY A 63 -2.19 -5.30 1.79
CA GLY A 63 -2.85 -5.35 3.10
C GLY A 63 -1.99 -6.04 4.17
N PHE A 64 -2.59 -6.29 5.34
CA PHE A 64 -1.94 -7.08 6.40
C PHE A 64 -1.98 -8.59 6.07
N GLY A 65 -1.01 -9.34 6.57
CA GLY A 65 -0.93 -10.79 6.39
C GLY A 65 0.43 -11.35 6.76
N ASN A 66 0.53 -12.68 6.87
CA ASN A 66 1.83 -13.33 6.98
C ASN A 66 2.56 -13.36 5.62
N THR A 67 3.86 -13.65 5.64
CA THR A 67 4.71 -13.65 4.44
C THR A 67 4.13 -14.50 3.30
N GLU A 68 3.59 -15.68 3.63
CA GLU A 68 3.02 -16.61 2.66
C GLU A 68 1.76 -16.06 1.98
N GLU A 69 0.90 -15.38 2.74
CA GLU A 69 -0.30 -14.71 2.21
C GLU A 69 0.04 -13.55 1.29
N VAL A 70 1.06 -12.76 1.66
CA VAL A 70 1.55 -11.66 0.83
C VAL A 70 2.12 -12.21 -0.48
N ILE A 71 2.98 -13.23 -0.42
CA ILE A 71 3.54 -13.88 -1.62
C ILE A 71 2.43 -14.37 -2.56
N LYS A 72 1.42 -15.06 -2.04
CA LYS A 72 0.29 -15.54 -2.86
C LYS A 72 -0.50 -14.44 -3.55
N ARG A 73 -0.72 -13.30 -2.89
CA ARG A 73 -1.41 -12.14 -3.49
C ARG A 73 -0.58 -11.53 -4.61
N LEU A 74 0.75 -11.52 -4.45
CA LEU A 74 1.67 -11.03 -5.47
C LEU A 74 1.76 -11.96 -6.68
N ASP A 75 1.88 -13.28 -6.45
CA ASP A 75 1.86 -14.29 -7.52
C ASP A 75 0.56 -14.23 -8.32
N TRP A 76 -0.57 -14.04 -7.63
CA TRP A 76 -1.86 -13.84 -8.28
C TRP A 76 -1.84 -12.59 -9.15
N ALA A 77 -1.39 -11.43 -8.63
CA ALA A 77 -1.31 -10.19 -9.40
C ALA A 77 -0.39 -10.28 -10.63
N LEU A 78 0.74 -10.98 -10.52
CA LEU A 78 1.69 -11.20 -11.62
C LEU A 78 1.08 -12.05 -12.74
N THR A 79 0.22 -13.01 -12.40
CA THR A 79 -0.49 -13.84 -13.38
C THR A 79 -1.34 -12.99 -14.35
N PHE A 80 -1.90 -11.87 -13.90
CA PHE A 80 -2.66 -10.94 -14.76
C PHE A 80 -1.78 -10.02 -15.60
N SER A 81 -0.52 -9.83 -15.21
CA SER A 81 0.45 -8.98 -15.91
C SER A 81 1.06 -9.68 -17.12
N GLU A 82 1.10 -11.02 -17.15
CA GLU A 82 1.79 -11.81 -18.18
C GLU A 82 0.88 -12.21 -19.37
N GLU A 83 -0.12 -11.40 -19.73
CA GLU A 83 -1.07 -11.70 -20.84
C GLU A 83 -1.86 -13.01 -20.68
N ILE A 84 -1.92 -13.60 -19.49
CA ILE A 84 -2.77 -14.77 -19.24
C ILE A 84 -4.22 -14.27 -19.13
N ASP A 85 -5.08 -14.71 -20.05
CA ASP A 85 -6.52 -14.45 -19.98
C ASP A 85 -7.05 -14.95 -18.62
N PRO A 86 -7.64 -14.07 -17.78
CA PRO A 86 -8.23 -14.42 -16.49
C PRO A 86 -9.14 -15.66 -16.55
N VAL A 87 -9.83 -15.84 -17.67
CA VAL A 87 -10.74 -16.96 -17.92
C VAL A 87 -9.99 -18.27 -18.12
N GLU A 88 -8.83 -18.26 -18.78
CA GLU A 88 -8.00 -19.45 -18.95
C GLU A 88 -7.37 -19.89 -17.63
N PHE A 89 -6.89 -18.94 -16.81
CA PHE A 89 -6.33 -19.27 -15.49
C PHE A 89 -7.39 -19.87 -14.54
N LEU A 90 -8.61 -19.32 -14.53
CA LEU A 90 -9.72 -19.87 -13.75
C LEU A 90 -10.07 -21.28 -14.19
N LYS A 91 -10.15 -21.53 -15.50
CA LYS A 91 -10.40 -22.88 -16.04
C LYS A 91 -9.30 -23.87 -15.64
N TYR A 92 -8.03 -23.49 -15.78
CA TYR A 92 -6.90 -24.36 -15.40
C TYR A 92 -6.96 -24.79 -13.93
N ASN A 93 -7.25 -23.84 -13.02
CA ASN A 93 -7.32 -24.16 -11.58
C ASN A 93 -8.54 -25.01 -11.21
N LEU A 94 -9.69 -24.79 -11.85
CA LEU A 94 -10.88 -25.64 -11.68
C LEU A 94 -10.62 -27.07 -12.16
N GLU A 95 -9.92 -27.24 -13.29
CA GLU A 95 -9.55 -28.56 -13.82
C GLU A 95 -8.51 -29.28 -12.96
N LYS A 96 -7.56 -28.56 -12.35
CA LYS A 96 -6.58 -29.14 -11.43
C LYS A 96 -7.23 -29.60 -10.12
N GLY A 97 -8.19 -28.84 -9.60
CA GLY A 97 -8.98 -29.23 -8.42
C GLY A 97 -9.74 -30.55 -8.64
N ASN A 98 -10.29 -30.77 -9.83
CA ASN A 98 -11.02 -31.99 -10.18
C ASN A 98 -10.13 -33.22 -10.41
N ARG A 99 -8.84 -33.05 -10.71
CA ARG A 99 -7.88 -34.17 -10.88
C ARG A 99 -7.37 -34.74 -9.55
N ASN A 100 -7.46 -33.98 -8.47
CA ASN A 100 -7.06 -34.43 -7.12
C ASN A 100 -8.19 -35.16 -6.36
N ILE A 101 -9.35 -35.37 -6.99
CA ILE A 101 -10.53 -36.05 -6.38
C ILE A 101 -10.79 -37.42 -7.07
N LYS A 102 -9.80 -37.98 -7.77
CA LYS A 102 -9.86 -39.36 -8.29
C LYS A 102 -8.81 -40.25 -7.64
#